data_AF-A0A7S1WJK6-F1
#
_entry.id   AF-A0A7S1WJK6-F1
#
_cell.length_a   1.000
_cell.length_b   1.000
_cell.length_c   1.000
_cell.angle_alpha   90.00
_cell.angle_beta   90.00
_cell.angle_gamma   90.00
#
_symmetry.space_group_name_H-M   'P 1'
#
loop_
_entity.id
_entity.type
_entity.pdbx_description
1 polymer ?
#
loop_
_entity_poly.entity_id
_entity_poly.type
_entity_poly.pdbx_seq_one_letter_code
_entity_poly.pdbx_strand_id
1 'polypeptide(L)'
;RPSAPPKLLCCPLIRPLYRNLPPIKGPPAASMAALRTLGAAVCLTLGASALRIGDAPALLDDDAPPRTKKVSGFCECRNWNTVYKKRLANCGDGAEFWEKGTDHAASLASDTELCKSAPGSDKVPFYLGQKHNLCIPFEKVGGPSKAIEGSWCYTWSECVGNGGKVVSDWANWKPCNQDDQQLLDLDPSELFAEAQKTGVDLAEMVLRAYSW
;
A
#
# COMPACT_ATOMS: atom_id res chain seq x y z
N ARG A 1 35.55 35.02 23.01
CA ARG A 1 35.68 35.43 21.58
C ARG A 1 34.73 34.56 20.78
N PRO A 2 33.68 35.11 20.15
CA PRO A 2 32.77 34.30 19.35
C PRO A 2 33.44 33.94 18.01
N SER A 3 33.43 32.65 17.70
CA SER A 3 33.88 32.07 16.43
C SER A 3 32.90 32.41 15.32
N ALA A 4 33.41 33.01 14.24
CA ALA A 4 32.63 33.37 13.06
C ALA A 4 32.12 32.11 12.32
N PRO A 5 30.91 32.15 11.73
CA PRO A 5 30.38 31.04 10.95
C PRO A 5 31.06 30.93 9.57
N PRO A 6 31.13 29.71 8.98
CA PRO A 6 31.75 29.48 7.68
C PRO A 6 30.91 30.06 6.54
N LYS A 7 31.60 30.67 5.58
CA LYS A 7 31.00 31.22 4.34
C LYS A 7 30.60 30.09 3.41
N LEU A 8 29.30 29.98 3.14
CA LEU A 8 28.74 29.16 2.07
C LEU A 8 29.17 29.73 0.71
N LEU A 9 29.95 28.93 -0.04
CA LEU A 9 30.28 29.18 -1.44
C LEU A 9 29.06 28.82 -2.30
N CYS A 10 28.47 29.83 -2.94
CA CYS A 10 27.45 29.68 -3.97
C CYS A 10 28.04 28.98 -5.20
N CYS A 11 27.53 27.80 -5.55
CA CYS A 11 27.74 27.21 -6.87
C CYS A 11 26.90 27.96 -7.93
N PRO A 12 27.48 28.30 -9.10
CA PRO A 12 26.75 28.94 -10.17
C PRO A 12 25.89 27.92 -10.94
N LEU A 13 24.59 28.22 -10.99
CA LEU A 13 23.63 27.97 -12.07
C LEU A 13 24.05 26.99 -13.18
N ILE A 14 23.69 25.72 -13.02
CA ILE A 14 23.54 24.79 -14.14
C ILE A 14 22.16 25.07 -14.77
N ARG A 15 22.16 25.74 -15.93
CA ARG A 15 20.96 25.90 -16.77
C ARG A 15 20.61 24.55 -17.43
N PRO A 16 19.38 24.03 -17.31
CA PRO A 16 18.96 22.88 -18.09
C PRO A 16 18.75 23.30 -19.56
N LEU A 17 19.55 22.73 -20.46
CA LEU A 17 19.33 22.75 -21.90
C LEU A 17 18.20 21.78 -22.25
N TYR A 18 16.95 22.19 -22.05
CA TYR A 18 15.79 21.59 -22.71
C TYR A 18 15.11 22.65 -23.56
N ARG A 19 15.68 22.92 -24.73
CA ARG A 19 14.99 23.61 -25.83
C ARG A 19 14.95 22.68 -27.03
N ASN A 20 13.75 22.49 -27.55
CA ASN A 20 13.41 21.92 -28.86
C ASN A 20 13.39 20.39 -28.97
N LEU A 21 12.46 19.75 -28.24
CA LEU A 21 11.88 18.50 -28.75
C LEU A 21 10.70 18.87 -29.68
N PRO A 22 10.65 18.32 -30.91
CA PRO A 22 9.53 18.51 -31.81
C PRO A 22 8.25 17.85 -31.25
N PRO A 23 7.06 18.36 -31.60
CA PRO A 23 5.80 17.78 -31.15
C PRO A 23 5.65 16.34 -31.69
N ILE A 24 5.48 15.38 -30.80
CA ILE A 24 5.13 14.00 -31.14
C ILE A 24 3.69 14.03 -31.69
N LYS A 25 3.53 13.78 -32.99
CA LYS A 25 2.21 13.57 -33.61
C LYS A 25 1.63 12.27 -33.03
N GLY A 26 0.56 12.39 -32.25
CA GLY A 26 -0.18 11.25 -31.74
C GLY A 26 -0.79 10.40 -32.87
N PRO A 27 -1.01 9.10 -32.64
CA PRO A 27 -1.65 8.23 -33.62
C PRO A 27 -3.11 8.68 -33.86
N PRO A 28 -3.62 8.56 -35.10
CA PRO A 28 -5.00 8.89 -35.42
C PRO A 28 -5.96 7.99 -34.64
N ALA A 29 -7.03 8.61 -34.12
CA ALA A 29 -8.13 7.93 -33.46
C ALA A 29 -8.79 6.94 -34.42
N ALA A 30 -8.48 5.66 -34.26
CA ALA A 30 -9.20 4.58 -34.91
C ALA A 30 -10.52 4.35 -34.16
N SER A 31 -11.60 4.80 -34.80
CA SER A 31 -12.99 4.48 -34.49
C SER A 31 -13.18 2.96 -34.51
N MET A 32 -13.40 2.34 -33.35
CA MET A 32 -13.96 0.99 -33.27
C MET A 32 -15.42 1.08 -32.87
N ALA A 33 -16.24 1.29 -33.90
CA ALA A 33 -17.67 1.04 -33.84
C ALA A 33 -17.93 -0.46 -33.97
N ALA A 34 -18.86 -0.92 -33.12
CA ALA A 34 -19.77 -2.04 -33.33
C ALA A 34 -19.17 -3.45 -33.57
N LEU A 35 -19.35 -4.32 -32.56
CA LEU A 35 -19.97 -5.61 -32.85
C LEU A 35 -20.93 -5.98 -31.70
N ARG A 36 -22.22 -5.96 -32.05
CA ARG A 36 -23.31 -6.53 -31.28
C ARG A 36 -23.36 -8.04 -31.51
N THR A 37 -24.12 -8.68 -30.63
CA THR A 37 -24.97 -9.89 -30.80
C THR A 37 -24.42 -11.28 -30.50
N LEU A 38 -25.31 -12.00 -29.78
CA LEU A 38 -25.50 -13.45 -29.61
C LEU A 38 -24.51 -14.10 -28.64
N GLY A 39 -24.91 -14.67 -27.51
CA GLY A 39 -26.12 -15.44 -27.24
C GLY A 39 -25.72 -16.90 -27.08
N ALA A 40 -25.60 -17.38 -25.83
CA ALA A 40 -25.69 -18.80 -25.50
C ALA A 40 -25.89 -18.94 -23.99
N ALA A 41 -27.13 -19.23 -23.60
CA ALA A 41 -27.44 -19.80 -22.31
C ALA A 41 -26.82 -21.20 -22.24
N VAL A 42 -25.88 -21.42 -21.32
CA VAL A 42 -25.34 -22.76 -21.04
C VAL A 42 -25.88 -23.23 -19.70
N CYS A 43 -26.58 -24.36 -19.79
CA CYS A 43 -27.26 -25.08 -18.73
C CYS A 43 -26.35 -25.58 -17.61
N LEU A 44 -26.96 -25.62 -16.43
CA LEU A 44 -26.64 -26.40 -15.23
C LEU A 44 -25.96 -27.75 -15.50
N THR A 45 -24.95 -28.05 -14.69
CA THR A 45 -24.86 -29.39 -14.07
C THR A 45 -24.57 -29.24 -12.57
N LEU A 46 -25.55 -29.67 -11.78
CA LEU A 46 -25.42 -29.92 -10.35
C LEU A 46 -24.57 -31.19 -10.16
N GLY A 47 -23.32 -31.03 -9.77
CA GLY A 47 -22.45 -32.13 -9.35
C GLY A 47 -22.38 -32.21 -7.83
N ALA A 48 -23.26 -32.99 -7.22
CA ALA A 48 -23.15 -33.38 -5.83
C ALA A 48 -21.98 -34.35 -5.65
N SER A 49 -20.85 -33.88 -5.13
CA SER A 49 -19.78 -34.74 -4.63
C SER A 49 -19.71 -34.62 -3.12
N ALA A 50 -20.33 -35.60 -2.45
CA ALA A 50 -20.08 -35.89 -1.04
C ALA A 50 -18.66 -36.47 -0.91
N LEU A 51 -17.77 -35.75 -0.22
CA LEU A 51 -16.45 -36.25 0.13
C LEU A 51 -16.24 -36.19 1.64
N ARG A 52 -15.65 -37.29 2.10
CA ARG A 52 -15.73 -37.88 3.43
C ARG A 52 -15.09 -37.03 4.51
N ILE A 53 -15.76 -37.01 5.66
CA ILE A 53 -15.21 -36.64 6.96
C ILE A 53 -14.12 -37.66 7.29
N GLY A 54 -12.87 -37.21 7.32
CA GLY A 54 -11.75 -37.94 7.88
C GLY A 54 -11.40 -37.29 9.22
N ASP A 55 -11.69 -37.99 10.31
CA ASP A 55 -11.30 -37.60 11.66
C ASP A 55 -9.77 -37.63 11.79
N ALA A 56 -9.15 -36.45 11.81
CA ALA A 56 -7.77 -36.29 12.25
C ALA A 56 -7.77 -36.07 13.77
N PRO A 57 -7.00 -36.86 14.56
CA PRO A 57 -6.86 -36.62 15.98
C PRO A 57 -6.13 -35.29 16.21
N ALA A 58 -6.81 -34.36 16.86
CA ALA A 58 -6.23 -33.14 17.39
C ALA A 58 -5.22 -33.51 18.49
N LEU A 59 -3.94 -33.30 18.22
CA LEU A 59 -2.89 -33.20 19.24
C LEU A 59 -3.09 -31.88 19.97
N LEU A 60 -3.59 -31.97 21.21
CA LEU A 60 -3.74 -30.86 22.14
C LEU A 60 -2.38 -30.58 22.79
N ASP A 61 -1.67 -29.55 22.30
CA ASP A 61 -0.64 -28.85 23.07
C ASP A 61 -1.35 -27.79 23.93
N ASP A 62 -1.75 -28.18 25.14
CA ASP A 62 -2.63 -27.43 26.06
C ASP A 62 -1.86 -26.68 27.19
N ASP A 63 -0.60 -26.28 26.95
CA ASP A 63 0.24 -25.57 27.94
C ASP A 63 0.70 -24.16 27.46
N ALA A 64 -0.05 -23.53 26.56
CA ALA A 64 0.14 -22.12 26.27
C ALA A 64 -0.59 -21.27 27.35
N PRO A 65 0.10 -20.37 28.08
CA PRO A 65 -0.54 -19.54 29.08
C PRO A 65 -1.70 -18.75 28.45
N PRO A 66 -2.84 -18.60 29.15
CA PRO A 66 -4.01 -17.92 28.62
C PRO A 66 -3.62 -16.51 28.20
N ARG A 67 -3.62 -16.25 26.88
CA ARG A 67 -3.38 -14.92 26.34
C ARG A 67 -4.43 -13.99 26.93
N THR A 68 -4.04 -13.17 27.89
CA THR A 68 -4.87 -12.09 28.41
C THR A 68 -5.38 -11.31 27.21
N LYS A 69 -6.70 -11.26 27.00
CA LYS A 69 -7.33 -10.39 26.00
C LYS A 69 -6.98 -8.96 26.37
N LYS A 70 -5.85 -8.48 25.84
CA LYS A 70 -5.47 -7.07 25.82
C LYS A 70 -6.69 -6.35 25.24
N VAL A 71 -7.15 -5.29 25.90
CA VAL A 71 -8.21 -4.43 25.36
C VAL A 71 -7.58 -3.72 24.15
N SER A 72 -7.56 -4.43 23.04
CA SER A 72 -6.82 -4.17 21.83
C SER A 72 -7.81 -3.59 20.83
N GLY A 73 -7.65 -2.32 20.50
CA GLY A 73 -8.55 -1.75 19.50
C GLY A 73 -8.29 -0.30 19.16
N PHE A 74 -7.75 0.47 20.10
CA PHE A 74 -7.51 1.89 19.81
C PHE A 74 -6.21 2.13 19.04
N CYS A 75 -5.14 1.39 19.34
CA CYS A 75 -3.84 1.56 18.66
C CYS A 75 -3.48 0.42 17.71
N GLU A 76 -4.48 -0.38 17.34
CA GLU A 76 -4.37 -1.33 16.25
C GLU A 76 -4.38 -0.61 14.91
N CYS A 77 -3.77 -1.25 13.93
CA CYS A 77 -3.79 -0.75 12.57
C CYS A 77 -5.22 -0.65 12.04
N ARG A 78 -5.47 0.43 11.31
CA ARG A 78 -6.77 0.76 10.74
C ARG A 78 -6.85 0.33 9.30
N ASN A 79 -8.08 0.11 8.87
CA ASN A 79 -8.39 -0.19 7.48
C ASN A 79 -8.00 0.99 6.57
N TRP A 80 -7.06 0.76 5.64
CA TRP A 80 -6.53 1.78 4.74
C TRP A 80 -7.61 2.47 3.90
N ASN A 81 -8.48 1.68 3.26
CA ASN A 81 -9.60 2.21 2.47
C ASN A 81 -10.50 3.13 3.30
N THR A 82 -10.75 2.79 4.56
CA THR A 82 -11.56 3.61 5.47
C THR A 82 -10.88 4.94 5.78
N VAL A 83 -9.57 4.94 6.05
CA VAL A 83 -8.79 6.15 6.35
C VAL A 83 -8.90 7.16 5.21
N TYR A 84 -8.64 6.74 3.97
CA TYR A 84 -8.72 7.67 2.83
C TYR A 84 -10.14 8.02 2.42
N LYS A 85 -11.09 7.05 2.39
CA LYS A 85 -12.48 7.35 2.02
C LYS A 85 -13.14 8.35 2.97
N LYS A 86 -12.84 8.24 4.27
CA LYS A 86 -13.34 9.17 5.28
C LYS A 86 -12.47 10.43 5.42
N ARG A 87 -11.42 10.58 4.60
CA ARG A 87 -10.48 11.72 4.62
C ARG A 87 -9.87 11.94 6.01
N LEU A 88 -9.54 10.86 6.71
CA LEU A 88 -8.85 10.92 8.00
C LEU A 88 -7.35 11.19 7.80
N ALA A 89 -6.82 10.82 6.65
CA ALA A 89 -5.50 11.21 6.16
C ALA A 89 -5.60 11.49 4.67
N ASN A 90 -4.79 12.43 4.17
CA ASN A 90 -4.55 12.61 2.76
C ASN A 90 -3.33 11.78 2.35
N CYS A 91 -3.22 11.53 1.05
CA CYS A 91 -2.02 10.91 0.52
C CYS A 91 -0.78 11.77 0.79
N GLY A 92 0.27 11.14 1.32
CA GLY A 92 1.52 11.80 1.68
C GLY A 92 1.52 12.43 3.05
N ASP A 93 0.41 12.37 3.80
CA ASP A 93 0.46 12.71 5.21
C ASP A 93 1.14 11.58 6.02
N GLY A 94 1.05 10.34 5.55
CA GLY A 94 1.62 9.14 6.16
C GLY A 94 3.08 8.90 5.77
N ALA A 95 3.45 7.62 5.67
CA ALA A 95 4.76 7.20 5.24
C ALA A 95 4.76 6.56 3.84
N GLU A 96 3.85 7.02 2.96
CA GLU A 96 3.71 6.50 1.60
C GLU A 96 4.93 6.75 0.72
N PHE A 97 5.65 7.84 1.00
CA PHE A 97 6.77 8.37 0.22
C PHE A 97 8.08 8.36 1.01
N TRP A 98 8.25 7.41 1.93
CA TRP A 98 9.51 7.27 2.67
C TRP A 98 10.52 6.51 1.81
N GLU A 99 11.56 7.18 1.35
CA GLU A 99 12.66 6.55 0.63
C GLU A 99 13.99 6.93 1.29
N LYS A 100 14.88 5.94 1.48
CA LYS A 100 16.23 6.15 2.06
C LYS A 100 16.23 6.96 3.37
N GLY A 101 15.27 6.69 4.25
CA GLY A 101 15.10 7.36 5.53
C GLY A 101 14.62 8.82 5.46
N THR A 102 14.31 9.34 4.28
CA THR A 102 13.83 10.71 4.09
C THR A 102 12.36 10.69 3.67
N ASP A 103 11.56 11.58 4.27
CA ASP A 103 10.19 11.82 3.86
C ASP A 103 10.21 12.64 2.55
N HIS A 104 9.90 11.96 1.44
CA HIS A 104 9.83 12.56 0.12
C HIS A 104 8.42 13.02 -0.25
N ALA A 105 7.48 13.11 0.70
CA ALA A 105 6.11 13.55 0.40
C ALA A 105 6.09 14.88 -0.36
N ALA A 106 6.94 15.84 -0.02
CA ALA A 106 7.01 17.11 -0.74
C ALA A 106 7.50 16.98 -2.20
N SER A 107 8.42 16.05 -2.48
CA SER A 107 8.99 15.82 -3.82
C SER A 107 8.20 14.83 -4.68
N LEU A 108 7.48 13.89 -4.04
CA LEU A 108 6.74 12.81 -4.68
C LEU A 108 5.21 12.98 -4.53
N ALA A 109 4.72 14.09 -3.98
CA ALA A 109 3.28 14.42 -4.00
C ALA A 109 2.69 14.50 -5.42
N SER A 110 3.55 14.63 -6.44
CA SER A 110 3.18 14.57 -7.85
C SER A 110 3.06 13.13 -8.38
N ASP A 111 3.58 12.12 -7.66
CA ASP A 111 3.42 10.72 -8.05
C ASP A 111 1.94 10.37 -7.96
N THR A 112 1.33 10.19 -9.13
CA THR A 112 -0.10 9.98 -9.20
C THR A 112 -0.45 8.57 -8.76
N GLU A 113 0.36 7.56 -9.02
CA GLU A 113 -0.16 6.19 -9.08
C GLU A 113 -0.52 5.56 -7.73
N LEU A 114 0.12 5.99 -6.64
CA LEU A 114 -0.15 5.42 -5.31
C LEU A 114 -1.48 5.87 -4.71
N CYS A 115 -1.91 7.08 -5.07
CA CYS A 115 -3.01 7.76 -4.40
C CYS A 115 -4.05 8.36 -5.34
N LYS A 116 -3.74 8.46 -6.63
CA LYS A 116 -4.62 9.01 -7.67
C LYS A 116 -4.65 8.05 -8.85
N SER A 117 -5.83 7.82 -9.39
CA SER A 117 -5.92 7.11 -10.65
C SER A 117 -5.37 8.03 -11.74
N ALA A 118 -4.57 7.50 -12.65
CA ALA A 118 -4.22 8.23 -13.87
C ALA A 118 -5.53 8.64 -14.58
N PRO A 119 -5.63 9.86 -15.15
CA PRO A 119 -6.83 10.28 -15.87
C PRO A 119 -7.21 9.27 -16.96
N GLY A 120 -8.45 8.77 -16.92
CA GLY A 120 -8.95 7.75 -17.87
C GLY A 120 -8.57 6.31 -17.52
N SER A 121 -7.95 6.06 -16.37
CA SER A 121 -7.68 4.72 -15.86
C SER A 121 -8.78 4.28 -14.89
N ASP A 122 -9.31 3.08 -15.09
CA ASP A 122 -10.22 2.41 -14.14
C ASP A 122 -9.46 1.76 -12.97
N LYS A 123 -8.12 1.89 -12.91
CA LYS A 123 -7.31 1.33 -11.83
C LYS A 123 -7.54 2.11 -10.54
N VAL A 124 -7.83 1.38 -9.47
CA VAL A 124 -7.88 1.93 -8.11
C VAL A 124 -6.44 2.17 -7.61
N PRO A 125 -6.13 3.35 -7.04
CA PRO A 125 -4.80 3.59 -6.48
C PRO A 125 -4.50 2.61 -5.36
N PHE A 126 -3.24 2.18 -5.24
CA PHE A 126 -2.85 1.09 -4.35
C PHE A 126 -3.41 1.24 -2.93
N TYR A 127 -3.12 2.35 -2.24
CA TYR A 127 -3.56 2.56 -0.86
C TYR A 127 -5.08 2.71 -0.72
N LEU A 128 -5.72 3.29 -1.73
CA LEU A 128 -7.17 3.44 -1.76
C LEU A 128 -7.87 2.10 -1.99
N GLY A 129 -7.21 1.15 -2.67
CA GLY A 129 -7.73 -0.19 -2.92
C GLY A 129 -7.67 -1.11 -1.70
N GLN A 130 -6.77 -0.86 -0.74
CA GLN A 130 -6.53 -1.77 0.38
C GLN A 130 -7.69 -1.84 1.38
N LYS A 131 -8.42 -2.96 1.41
CA LYS A 131 -9.56 -3.21 2.30
C LYS A 131 -9.17 -4.03 3.54
N HIS A 132 -7.91 -3.96 3.95
CA HIS A 132 -7.39 -4.61 5.14
C HIS A 132 -6.75 -3.58 6.08
N ASN A 133 -6.35 -4.03 7.27
CA ASN A 133 -5.58 -3.28 8.26
C ASN A 133 -4.13 -3.76 8.40
N LEU A 134 -3.66 -4.63 7.51
CA LEU A 134 -2.27 -5.09 7.49
C LEU A 134 -1.29 -3.93 7.30
N CYS A 135 -0.12 -4.06 7.90
CA CYS A 135 1.00 -3.15 7.72
C CYS A 135 1.61 -3.27 6.33
N ILE A 136 1.92 -2.12 5.73
CA ILE A 136 2.49 -2.03 4.39
C ILE A 136 3.96 -1.61 4.52
N PRO A 137 4.91 -2.24 3.80
CA PRO A 137 6.31 -1.85 3.85
C PRO A 137 6.54 -0.38 3.49
N PHE A 138 7.48 0.28 4.18
CA PHE A 138 7.81 1.70 3.93
C PHE A 138 8.19 1.93 2.48
N GLU A 139 9.12 1.12 1.98
CA GLU A 139 9.68 1.30 0.64
C GLU A 139 8.92 0.46 -0.40
N LYS A 140 8.50 1.12 -1.49
CA LYS A 140 8.17 0.44 -2.75
C LYS A 140 9.50 -0.04 -3.32
N VAL A 141 9.63 -1.32 -3.66
CA VAL A 141 10.95 -1.87 -3.99
C VAL A 141 11.70 -1.01 -5.02
N GLY A 142 12.89 -0.55 -4.63
CA GLY A 142 13.81 0.24 -5.45
C GLY A 142 15.07 -0.49 -5.91
N GLY A 143 15.18 -1.80 -5.66
CA GLY A 143 16.38 -2.60 -5.98
C GLY A 143 16.45 -3.93 -5.21
N PRO A 144 17.61 -4.63 -5.24
CA PRO A 144 17.78 -5.97 -4.63
C PRO A 144 17.68 -5.99 -3.10
N SER A 145 17.61 -4.83 -2.47
CA SER A 145 17.46 -4.66 -1.03
C SER A 145 16.66 -3.39 -0.75
N LYS A 146 15.77 -3.43 0.23
CA LYS A 146 15.11 -2.22 0.75
C LYS A 146 16.13 -1.40 1.53
N ALA A 147 16.21 -0.10 1.25
CA ALA A 147 17.00 0.85 2.04
C ALA A 147 16.37 1.11 3.41
N ILE A 148 15.05 0.95 3.53
CA ILE A 148 14.31 1.04 4.79
C ILE A 148 13.61 -0.29 5.08
N GLU A 149 14.02 -0.92 6.17
CA GLU A 149 13.34 -2.10 6.69
C GLU A 149 12.06 -1.74 7.45
N GLY A 150 11.15 -2.70 7.53
CA GLY A 150 9.92 -2.58 8.30
C GLY A 150 8.71 -2.14 7.48
N SER A 151 7.60 -2.03 8.19
CA SER A 151 6.29 -1.69 7.66
C SER A 151 5.59 -0.67 8.55
N TRP A 152 4.49 -0.11 8.09
CA TRP A 152 3.74 0.91 8.80
C TRP A 152 2.25 0.79 8.54
N CYS A 153 1.46 1.45 9.40
CA CYS A 153 0.01 1.52 9.25
C CYS A 153 -0.57 2.79 9.88
N TYR A 154 -1.83 3.10 9.56
CA TYR A 154 -2.60 4.13 10.23
C TYR A 154 -3.23 3.62 11.54
N THR A 155 -3.37 4.50 12.52
CA THR A 155 -3.99 4.31 13.83
C THR A 155 -4.86 5.53 14.16
N TRP A 156 -5.51 5.54 15.32
CA TRP A 156 -6.18 6.73 15.84
C TRP A 156 -5.16 7.79 16.31
N SER A 157 -5.54 9.08 16.27
CA SER A 157 -4.64 10.20 16.58
C SER A 157 -4.11 10.17 18.02
N GLU A 158 -4.89 9.58 18.93
CA GLU A 158 -4.58 9.42 20.36
C GLU A 158 -3.46 8.40 20.61
N CYS A 159 -3.09 7.60 19.61
CA CYS A 159 -2.07 6.56 19.71
C CYS A 159 -0.65 7.10 19.59
N VAL A 160 -0.32 8.05 20.45
CA VAL A 160 0.98 8.70 20.56
C VAL A 160 2.03 7.76 21.18
N GLY A 161 3.30 7.90 20.78
CA GLY A 161 4.41 7.16 21.38
C GLY A 161 4.86 5.88 20.65
N ASN A 162 4.22 5.52 19.53
CA ASN A 162 4.61 4.35 18.74
C ASN A 162 5.68 4.64 17.67
N GLY A 163 6.35 5.79 17.73
CA GLY A 163 7.43 6.15 16.79
C GLY A 163 6.99 6.73 15.44
N GLY A 164 5.68 6.91 15.22
CA GLY A 164 5.18 7.62 14.02
C GLY A 164 4.70 9.04 14.31
N LYS A 165 3.90 9.61 13.40
CA LYS A 165 3.55 11.03 13.37
C LYS A 165 2.05 11.25 13.19
N VAL A 166 1.49 12.13 14.02
CA VAL A 166 0.09 12.55 13.92
C VAL A 166 -0.12 13.28 12.60
N VAL A 167 -1.09 12.81 11.81
CA VAL A 167 -1.36 13.35 10.47
C VAL A 167 -2.59 14.25 10.42
N SER A 168 -3.53 14.03 11.33
CA SER A 168 -4.74 14.83 11.49
C SER A 168 -5.30 14.66 12.91
N ASP A 169 -6.39 15.37 13.20
CA ASP A 169 -7.12 15.21 14.46
C ASP A 169 -7.67 13.78 14.67
N TRP A 170 -7.72 12.95 13.62
CA TRP A 170 -8.37 11.63 13.63
C TRP A 170 -7.44 10.46 13.30
N ALA A 171 -6.23 10.75 12.85
CA ALA A 171 -5.30 9.73 12.41
C ALA A 171 -3.87 10.06 12.82
N ASN A 172 -3.17 8.99 13.22
CA ASN A 172 -1.73 8.92 13.38
C ASN A 172 -1.24 7.77 12.50
N TRP A 173 0.02 7.79 12.06
CA TRP A 173 0.64 6.56 11.55
C TRP A 173 1.67 6.05 12.53
N LYS A 174 2.01 4.76 12.48
CA LYS A 174 3.10 4.16 13.26
C LYS A 174 3.90 3.16 12.43
N PRO A 175 5.21 3.01 12.69
CA PRO A 175 5.92 1.79 12.38
C PRO A 175 5.23 0.59 13.03
N CYS A 176 5.16 -0.50 12.30
CA CYS A 176 4.63 -1.75 12.80
C CYS A 176 5.69 -2.57 13.52
N ASN A 177 5.26 -3.36 14.48
CA ASN A 177 6.10 -4.30 15.20
C ASN A 177 5.67 -5.76 14.89
N GLN A 178 6.31 -6.72 15.57
CA GLN A 178 6.08 -8.15 15.35
C GLN A 178 4.67 -8.62 15.77
N ASP A 179 3.96 -7.84 16.59
CA ASP A 179 2.59 -8.15 17.01
C ASP A 179 1.53 -7.64 16.01
N ASP A 180 1.92 -6.73 15.10
CA ASP A 180 1.04 -6.22 14.06
C ASP A 180 1.05 -7.15 12.84
N GLN A 181 -0.13 -7.45 12.28
CA GLN A 181 -0.20 -8.26 11.06
C GLN A 181 0.38 -7.48 9.87
N GLN A 182 1.31 -8.08 9.13
CA GLN A 182 1.97 -7.42 8.01
C GLN A 182 1.54 -8.04 6.67
N LEU A 183 1.59 -7.23 5.61
CA LEU A 183 1.33 -7.72 4.26
C LEU A 183 2.34 -8.78 3.82
N LEU A 184 3.58 -8.71 4.35
CA LEU A 184 4.65 -9.67 4.08
C LEU A 184 4.42 -11.03 4.75
N ASP A 185 3.55 -11.10 5.76
CA ASP A 185 3.25 -12.34 6.48
C ASP A 185 2.23 -13.22 5.74
N LEU A 186 1.57 -12.67 4.71
CA LEU A 186 0.64 -13.43 3.89
C LEU A 186 1.41 -14.40 2.99
N ASP A 187 0.89 -15.62 2.85
CA ASP A 187 1.38 -16.54 1.83
C ASP A 187 0.98 -16.04 0.43
N PRO A 188 1.71 -16.43 -0.64
CA PRO A 188 1.40 -15.99 -2.00
C PRO A 188 -0.04 -16.24 -2.44
N SER A 189 -0.66 -17.35 -1.99
CA SER A 189 -2.07 -17.65 -2.26
C SER A 189 -3.04 -16.71 -1.54
N GLU A 190 -2.71 -16.30 -0.32
CA GLU A 190 -3.52 -15.36 0.46
C GLU A 190 -3.38 -13.95 -0.10
N LEU A 191 -2.17 -13.54 -0.49
CA LEU A 191 -1.91 -12.28 -1.15
C LEU A 191 -2.69 -12.17 -2.48
N PHE A 192 -2.74 -13.27 -3.23
CA PHE A 192 -3.56 -13.34 -4.45
C PHE A 192 -5.05 -13.18 -4.16
N ALA A 193 -5.56 -13.85 -3.14
CA ALA A 193 -6.96 -13.71 -2.72
C ALA A 193 -7.28 -12.27 -2.28
N GLU A 194 -6.36 -11.61 -1.56
CA GLU A 194 -6.54 -10.23 -1.14
C GLU A 194 -6.48 -9.24 -2.31
N ALA A 195 -5.57 -9.45 -3.29
CA ALA A 195 -5.53 -8.67 -4.53
C ALA A 195 -6.85 -8.76 -5.31
N GLN A 196 -7.40 -9.98 -5.47
CA GLN A 196 -8.70 -10.19 -6.13
C GLN A 196 -9.86 -9.49 -5.39
N LYS A 197 -9.89 -9.59 -4.06
CA LYS A 197 -10.93 -9.00 -3.21
C LYS A 197 -10.89 -7.46 -3.20
N THR A 198 -9.69 -6.89 -3.27
CA THR A 198 -9.48 -5.43 -3.27
C THR A 198 -9.60 -4.82 -4.66
N GLY A 199 -9.33 -5.60 -5.71
CA GLY A 199 -9.20 -5.11 -7.08
C GLY A 199 -7.88 -4.39 -7.33
N VAL A 200 -6.90 -4.57 -6.43
CA VAL A 200 -5.54 -4.04 -6.58
C VAL A 200 -4.77 -4.96 -7.52
N ASP A 201 -3.87 -4.38 -8.31
CA ASP A 201 -3.00 -5.13 -9.20
C ASP A 201 -2.11 -6.10 -8.40
N LEU A 202 -2.14 -7.38 -8.78
CA LEU A 202 -1.38 -8.43 -8.08
C LEU A 202 0.12 -8.16 -8.10
N ALA A 203 0.66 -7.70 -9.24
CA ALA A 203 2.09 -7.44 -9.35
C ALA A 203 2.49 -6.31 -8.41
N GLU A 204 1.70 -5.23 -8.34
CA GLU A 204 1.93 -4.16 -7.35
C GLU A 204 1.86 -4.69 -5.91
N MET A 205 0.91 -5.58 -5.59
CA MET A 205 0.79 -6.15 -4.24
C MET A 205 2.00 -7.04 -3.88
N VAL A 206 2.46 -7.88 -4.81
CA VAL A 206 3.67 -8.72 -4.65
C VAL A 206 4.92 -7.87 -4.49
N LEU A 207 5.08 -6.83 -5.33
CA LEU A 207 6.21 -5.89 -5.27
C LEU A 207 6.24 -5.09 -3.97
N ARG A 208 5.11 -4.97 -3.27
CA ARG A 208 5.05 -4.33 -1.95
C ARG A 208 5.36 -5.32 -0.84
N ALA A 209 4.77 -6.51 -0.89
CA ALA A 209 4.89 -7.52 0.15
C ALA A 209 6.33 -8.06 0.27
N TYR A 210 6.93 -8.49 -0.85
CA TYR A 210 8.19 -9.24 -0.83
C TYR A 210 9.37 -8.44 -1.38
N SER A 211 10.57 -8.77 -0.90
CA SER A 211 11.83 -8.36 -1.54
C SER A 211 12.09 -9.24 -2.77
N TRP A 212 12.63 -8.66 -3.84
CA TRP A 212 13.03 -9.35 -5.06
C TRP A 212 14.44 -8.94 -5.48
#